data_AF-A0A817I0Y9-F1
#
_entry.id   AF-A0A817I0Y9-F1
#
_cell.length_a   1.000
_cell.length_b   1.000
_cell.length_c   1.000
_cell.angle_alpha   90.00
_cell.angle_beta   90.00
_cell.angle_gamma   90.00
#
_symmetry.space_group_name_H-M   'P 1'
#
loop_
_entity.id
_entity.type
_entity.pdbx_description
1 polymer ?
#
loop_
_entity_poly.entity_id
_entity_poly.type
_entity_poly.pdbx_seq_one_letter_code
_entity_poly.pdbx_strand_id
1 'polypeptide(L)'
;MATGIMPSGAKTGEAFVHNPKLAHDTEVRGQIRLLFQDVTGYNVQVQRTLVATQKKTNISLRTLECIIIHEGINGEPPIQITSKCIELDKEIVTAFGVSTVIVENVIFCHQEESN
;
A
#
# COMPACT_ATOMS: atom_id res chain seq x y z
N MET A 1 -0.74 -2.01 4.14
CA MET A 1 -1.02 -3.31 3.49
C MET A 1 -1.67 -3.10 2.12
N ALA A 2 -1.99 -4.18 1.41
CA ALA A 2 -2.61 -4.13 0.08
C ALA A 2 -3.86 -3.25 0.04
N THR A 3 -4.72 -3.29 1.07
CA THR A 3 -5.93 -2.45 1.21
C THR A 3 -5.72 -1.15 2.01
N GLY A 4 -4.46 -0.70 2.16
CA GLY A 4 -4.16 0.54 2.88
C GLY A 4 -4.27 0.46 4.40
N ILE A 5 -4.81 -0.64 4.95
CA ILE A 5 -4.84 -0.89 6.39
C ILE A 5 -3.40 -1.05 6.92
N MET A 6 -3.15 -0.46 8.09
CA MET A 6 -1.87 -0.52 8.79
C MET A 6 -1.88 -1.68 9.80
N PRO A 7 -0.71 -2.27 10.12
CA PRO A 7 -0.59 -3.27 11.17
C PRO A 7 -1.24 -2.84 12.49
N SER A 8 -1.81 -3.81 13.20
CA SER A 8 -2.17 -3.65 14.61
C SER A 8 -0.95 -3.14 15.40
N GLY A 9 -1.17 -2.18 16.29
CA GLY A 9 -0.09 -1.43 16.97
C GLY A 9 0.45 -0.21 16.21
N ALA A 10 0.27 -0.11 14.88
CA ALA A 10 0.70 1.05 14.09
C ALA A 10 -0.40 2.12 13.94
N LYS A 11 -1.44 2.12 14.79
CA LYS A 11 -2.64 3.00 14.68
C LYS A 11 -2.34 4.51 14.71
N THR A 12 -1.19 4.93 15.24
CA THR A 12 -0.72 6.33 15.21
C THR A 12 0.27 6.62 14.08
N GLY A 13 0.56 5.64 13.22
CA GLY A 13 1.47 5.79 12.07
C GLY A 13 2.96 5.80 12.43
N GLU A 14 3.32 5.63 13.71
CA GLU A 14 4.69 5.83 14.21
C GLU A 14 5.62 4.63 14.00
N ALA A 15 5.07 3.45 13.64
CA ALA A 15 5.82 2.20 13.63
C ALA A 15 5.92 1.50 12.26
N PHE A 16 5.34 2.06 11.19
CA PHE A 16 5.31 1.38 9.89
C PHE A 16 6.42 1.83 8.92
N VAL A 17 6.67 3.14 8.85
CA VAL A 17 7.83 3.67 8.12
C VAL A 17 8.99 3.81 9.08
N HIS A 18 10.21 3.55 8.61
CA HIS A 18 11.41 3.65 9.42
C HIS A 18 11.51 5.01 10.14
N ASN A 19 11.88 4.98 11.43
CA ASN A 19 11.78 6.12 12.32
C ASN A 19 12.79 7.22 11.93
N PRO A 20 12.35 8.46 11.60
CA PRO A 20 13.26 9.53 11.21
C PRO A 20 14.30 9.89 12.27
N LYS A 21 13.96 9.77 13.56
CA LYS A 21 14.92 10.01 14.66
C LYS A 21 16.09 9.04 14.64
N LEU A 22 15.83 7.77 14.32
CA LEU A 22 16.86 6.73 14.22
C LEU A 22 17.68 6.87 12.93
N ALA A 23 17.06 7.37 11.86
CA ALA A 23 17.73 7.67 10.60
C ALA A 23 18.57 8.96 10.66
N HIS A 24 18.47 9.73 11.75
CA HIS A 24 19.05 11.07 11.87
C HIS A 24 18.58 12.04 10.77
N ASP A 25 17.32 11.93 10.35
CA ASP A 25 16.69 12.75 9.31
C ASP A 25 15.37 13.37 9.79
N THR A 26 14.95 14.46 9.15
CA THR A 26 13.65 15.11 9.41
C THR A 26 12.51 14.37 8.73
N GLU A 27 12.77 13.75 7.57
CA GLU A 27 11.77 12.97 6.84
C GLU A 27 12.35 11.63 6.37
N VAL A 28 11.55 10.57 6.47
CA VAL A 28 11.87 9.26 5.90
C VAL A 28 10.72 8.81 5.03
N ARG A 29 11.03 8.37 3.81
CA ARG A 29 10.05 7.83 2.86
C ARG A 29 10.06 6.32 2.90
N GLY A 30 8.87 5.72 2.96
CA GLY A 30 8.65 4.29 2.79
C GLY A 30 7.88 4.04 1.51
N GLN A 31 8.21 2.97 0.80
CA GLN A 31 7.48 2.57 -0.39
C GLN A 31 7.18 1.08 -0.35
N ILE A 32 5.93 0.74 -0.65
CA ILE A 32 5.47 -0.62 -0.83
C ILE A 32 5.17 -0.79 -2.31
N ARG A 33 5.65 -1.89 -2.90
CA ARG A 33 5.29 -2.32 -4.25
C ARG A 33 4.74 -3.73 -4.19
N LEU A 34 3.62 -3.96 -4.85
CA LEU A 34 2.98 -5.26 -4.99
C LEU A 34 2.80 -5.53 -6.48
N LEU A 35 3.31 -6.67 -6.95
CA LEU A 35 3.11 -7.15 -8.31
C LEU A 35 2.33 -8.47 -8.22
N PHE A 36 1.23 -8.56 -8.94
CA PHE A 36 0.38 -9.75 -8.98
C PHE A 36 -0.30 -9.87 -10.34
N GLN A 37 -0.85 -11.04 -10.60
CA GLN A 37 -1.67 -11.28 -11.78
C GLN A 37 -3.15 -11.08 -11.40
N ASP A 38 -3.89 -10.32 -12.20
CA ASP A 38 -5.32 -10.13 -11.98
C ASP A 38 -6.14 -11.34 -12.46
N VAL A 39 -7.46 -11.28 -12.23
CA VAL A 39 -8.40 -12.33 -12.68
C VAL A 39 -8.42 -12.59 -14.19
N THR A 40 -7.91 -11.66 -14.99
CA THR A 40 -7.85 -11.78 -16.45
C THR A 40 -6.53 -12.34 -16.95
N GLY A 41 -5.56 -12.55 -16.05
CA GLY A 41 -4.26 -13.12 -16.37
C GLY A 41 -3.19 -12.09 -16.73
N TYR A 42 -3.45 -10.79 -16.56
CA TYR A 42 -2.46 -9.74 -16.83
C TYR A 42 -1.83 -9.24 -15.54
N ASN A 43 -0.59 -8.75 -15.64
CA ASN A 43 0.12 -8.22 -14.49
C ASN A 43 -0.45 -6.86 -14.06
N VAL A 44 -0.61 -6.70 -12.76
CA VAL A 44 -0.97 -5.45 -12.10
C VAL A 44 0.11 -5.12 -11.08
N GLN A 45 0.69 -3.93 -11.19
CA GLN A 45 1.63 -3.39 -10.22
C GLN A 45 0.97 -2.27 -9.42
N VAL A 46 1.03 -2.37 -8.10
CA VAL A 46 0.54 -1.38 -7.16
C VAL A 46 1.73 -0.80 -6.40
N GLN A 47 1.77 0.51 -6.26
CA GLN A 47 2.76 1.23 -5.46
C GLN A 47 2.05 2.18 -4.49
N ARG A 48 2.47 2.13 -3.22
CA ARG A 48 2.14 3.16 -2.22
C ARG A 48 3.39 3.76 -1.65
N THR A 49 3.47 5.08 -1.71
CA THR A 49 4.57 5.86 -1.13
C THR A 49 4.04 6.62 0.09
N LEU A 50 4.70 6.43 1.23
CA LEU A 50 4.41 7.06 2.51
C LEU A 50 5.61 7.91 2.93
N VAL A 51 5.38 8.93 3.76
CA VAL A 51 6.45 9.67 4.43
C VAL A 51 6.14 9.84 5.90
N ALA A 52 7.13 9.51 6.73
CA ALA A 52 7.18 9.83 8.14
C ALA A 52 8.00 11.12 8.32
N THR A 53 7.40 12.12 8.96
CA THR A 53 8.04 13.40 9.26
C THR A 53 8.19 13.54 10.76
N GLN A 54 9.41 13.83 11.23
CA GLN A 54 9.66 14.16 12.62
C GLN A 54 9.12 15.56 12.93
N LYS A 55 8.17 15.63 13.86
CA LYS A 55 7.72 16.87 14.49
C LYS A 55 8.39 17.04 15.85
N LYS A 56 8.14 18.19 16.49
CA LYS A 56 8.70 18.51 17.82
C LYS A 56 8.34 17.46 18.87
N THR A 57 7.10 16.97 18.87
CA THR A 57 6.57 16.09 19.93
C THR A 57 6.23 14.68 19.46
N ASN A 58 6.01 14.47 18.17
CA ASN A 58 5.60 13.17 17.61
C ASN A 58 6.18 12.95 16.21
N ILE A 59 5.91 11.78 15.63
CA ILE A 59 6.15 11.51 14.22
C ILE A 59 4.79 11.51 13.52
N SER A 60 4.68 12.21 12.39
CA SER A 60 3.47 12.17 11.58
C SER A 60 3.69 11.37 10.31
N LEU A 61 2.74 10.50 9.98
CA LEU A 61 2.74 9.72 8.75
C LEU A 61 1.71 10.29 7.76
N ARG A 62 2.09 10.43 6.49
CA ARG A 62 1.17 10.77 5.39
C ARG A 62 1.44 9.92 4.16
N THR A 63 0.40 9.63 3.39
CA THR A 63 0.54 9.06 2.04
C THR A 63 0.92 10.17 1.06
N LEU A 64 1.97 9.96 0.29
CA LEU A 64 2.39 10.88 -0.77
C LEU A 64 1.77 10.51 -2.11
N GLU A 65 1.75 9.21 -2.42
CA GLU A 65 1.40 8.75 -3.75
C GLU A 65 0.85 7.33 -3.71
N CYS A 66 -0.14 7.08 -4.56
CA CYS A 66 -0.74 5.78 -4.83
C CYS A 66 -0.80 5.60 -6.35
N ILE A 67 -0.06 4.62 -6.87
CA ILE A 67 -0.02 4.29 -8.30
C ILE A 67 -0.51 2.86 -8.49
N ILE A 68 -1.32 2.64 -9.52
CA ILE A 68 -1.56 1.32 -10.09
C ILE A 68 -1.16 1.33 -11.57
N ILE A 69 -0.55 0.24 -12.03
CA ILE A 69 -0.12 0.04 -13.41
C ILE A 69 -0.70 -1.29 -13.87
N HIS A 70 -1.51 -1.25 -14.91
CA HIS A 70 -2.01 -2.45 -15.59
C HIS A 70 -1.10 -2.73 -16.79
N GLU A 71 -0.69 -3.99 -16.94
CA GLU A 71 0.00 -4.46 -18.14
C GLU A 71 -0.88 -4.23 -19.37
N GLY A 72 -0.26 -3.79 -20.47
CA GLY A 72 -0.96 -3.57 -21.71
C GLY A 72 -1.27 -4.89 -22.43
N ILE A 73 -2.43 -4.95 -23.05
CA ILE A 73 -2.95 -6.16 -23.70
C ILE A 73 -2.42 -6.23 -25.14
N ASN A 74 -2.02 -7.41 -25.60
CA ASN A 74 -1.61 -7.64 -27.00
C ASN A 74 -0.52 -6.68 -27.54
N GLY A 75 0.42 -6.27 -26.69
CA GLY A 75 1.50 -5.36 -27.06
C GLY A 75 1.16 -3.87 -26.95
N GLU A 76 -0.02 -3.53 -26.43
CA GLU A 76 -0.33 -2.16 -26.01
C GLU A 76 0.60 -1.72 -24.87
N PRO A 77 0.87 -0.40 -24.74
CA PRO A 77 1.63 0.11 -23.61
C PRO A 77 0.87 -0.08 -22.29
N PRO A 78 1.57 -0.24 -21.16
CA PRO A 78 0.93 -0.33 -19.85
C PRO A 78 0.21 0.96 -19.48
N ILE A 79 -0.92 0.83 -18.78
CA ILE A 79 -1.74 1.95 -18.33
C ILE A 79 -1.41 2.25 -16.88
N GLN A 80 -0.87 3.45 -16.62
CA GLN A 80 -0.58 3.93 -15.28
C GLN A 80 -1.69 4.90 -14.81
N ILE A 81 -2.20 4.65 -13.61
CA ILE A 81 -3.20 5.50 -12.95
C ILE A 81 -2.63 5.97 -11.62
N THR A 82 -2.58 7.28 -11.43
CA THR A 82 -2.30 7.90 -10.12
C THR A 82 -3.63 8.27 -9.48
N SER A 83 -3.91 7.71 -8.32
CA SER A 83 -5.23 7.83 -7.69
C SER A 83 -5.14 8.09 -6.18
N LYS A 84 -6.26 8.46 -5.56
CA LYS A 84 -6.36 8.58 -4.10
C LYS A 84 -6.45 7.19 -3.46
N CYS A 85 -6.05 7.08 -2.21
CA CYS A 85 -5.99 5.80 -1.48
C CYS A 85 -7.27 4.95 -1.58
N ILE A 86 -8.45 5.58 -1.40
CA ILE A 86 -9.75 4.88 -1.39
C ILE A 86 -10.07 4.23 -2.74
N GLU A 87 -9.72 4.89 -3.84
CA GLU A 87 -9.94 4.36 -5.19
C GLU A 87 -8.95 3.23 -5.48
N LEU A 88 -7.69 3.38 -5.05
CA LEU A 88 -6.68 2.32 -5.16
C LEU A 88 -7.11 1.05 -4.42
N ASP A 89 -7.68 1.16 -3.22
CA ASP A 89 -8.16 0.00 -2.44
C ASP A 89 -9.24 -0.78 -3.20
N LYS A 90 -10.19 -0.08 -3.83
CA LYS A 90 -11.25 -0.69 -4.63
C LYS A 90 -10.71 -1.38 -5.87
N GLU A 91 -9.75 -0.75 -6.55
CA GLU A 91 -9.11 -1.31 -7.73
C GLU A 91 -8.36 -2.60 -7.40
N ILE A 92 -7.64 -2.62 -6.29
CA ILE A 92 -6.91 -3.82 -5.82
C ILE A 92 -7.86 -4.97 -5.53
N VAL A 93 -8.95 -4.72 -4.82
CA VAL A 93 -9.98 -5.74 -4.54
C VAL A 93 -10.59 -6.28 -5.84
N THR A 94 -10.84 -5.38 -6.80
CA THR A 94 -11.38 -5.74 -8.12
C THR A 94 -10.39 -6.60 -8.90
N ALA A 95 -9.11 -6.23 -8.93
CA ALA A 95 -8.06 -6.97 -9.61
C ALA A 95 -7.81 -8.35 -8.99
N PHE A 96 -7.88 -8.47 -7.66
CA PHE A 96 -7.81 -9.77 -6.98
C PHE A 96 -9.06 -10.64 -7.21
N GLY A 97 -10.21 -10.05 -7.58
CA GLY A 97 -11.44 -10.80 -7.85
C GLY A 97 -12.11 -11.42 -6.63
N VAL A 98 -11.77 -10.97 -5.44
CA VAL A 98 -12.30 -11.49 -4.18
C VAL A 98 -12.85 -10.34 -3.34
N SER A 99 -13.59 -10.64 -2.27
CA SER A 99 -14.09 -9.59 -1.37
C SER A 99 -12.94 -8.94 -0.59
N THR A 100 -13.12 -7.69 -0.16
CA THR A 100 -12.19 -6.98 0.72
C THR A 100 -11.82 -7.81 1.96
N VAL A 101 -12.81 -8.50 2.54
CA VAL A 101 -12.64 -9.38 3.71
C VAL A 101 -11.66 -10.53 3.42
N ILE A 102 -11.69 -11.11 2.22
CA ILE A 102 -10.74 -12.18 1.84
C ILE A 102 -9.33 -11.60 1.65
N VAL A 103 -9.20 -10.45 0.99
CA VAL A 103 -7.90 -9.78 0.83
C VAL A 103 -7.27 -9.51 2.19
N GLU A 104 -8.05 -9.04 3.16
CA GLU A 104 -7.56 -8.61 4.47
C GLU A 104 -7.34 -9.77 5.45
N ASN A 105 -8.32 -10.67 5.60
CA ASN A 105 -8.29 -11.65 6.69
C ASN A 105 -7.78 -13.02 6.27
N VAL A 106 -7.51 -13.24 4.98
CA VAL A 106 -7.02 -14.52 4.46
C VAL A 106 -5.72 -14.33 3.72
N ILE A 107 -5.69 -13.47 2.70
CA ILE A 107 -4.49 -13.26 1.86
C ILE A 107 -3.43 -12.47 2.63
N PHE A 108 -3.82 -11.37 3.25
CA PHE A 108 -2.92 -10.48 4.00
C PHE A 108 -3.28 -10.40 5.48
N CYS A 109 -3.64 -11.55 6.08
CA CYS A 109 -3.93 -11.60 7.50
C CYS A 109 -2.71 -11.17 8.33
N HIS A 110 -2.97 -10.42 9.40
CA HIS A 110 -1.91 -10.08 10.35
C HIS A 110 -1.62 -11.26 11.28
N GLN A 111 -0.35 -11.44 11.63
CA GLN A 111 0.05 -12.47 12.60
C GLN A 111 -0.69 -12.32 13.94
N GLU A 112 -0.96 -11.09 14.38
CA GLU A 112 -1.73 -10.82 15.60
C GLU A 112 -3.22 -11.15 15.47
N GLU A 113 -3.72 -11.33 14.26
CA GLU A 113 -5.12 -11.68 13.94
C GLU A 113 -5.27 -13.16 13.53
N SER A 114 -4.16 -13.90 13.44
CA SER A 114 -4.12 -15.33 13.14
C SER A 114 -4.15 -16.13 14.44
N ASN A 115 -5.36 -16.46 14.91
CA ASN A 115 -5.60 -17.38 16.03
C ASN A 115 -5.92 -18.79 15.54
#